data_AF-A0A3B0WFY9-F1
#
_entry.id   AF-A0A3B0WFY9-F1
#
_cell.length_a   1.000
_cell.length_b   1.000
_cell.length_c   1.000
_cell.angle_alpha   90.00
_cell.angle_beta   90.00
_cell.angle_gamma   90.00
#
_symmetry.space_group_name_H-M   'P 1'
#
loop_
_entity.id
_entity.type
_entity.pdbx_description
1 polymer ?
#
loop_
_entity_poly.entity_id
_entity_poly.type
_entity_poly.pdbx_seq_one_letter_code
_entity_poly.pdbx_strand_id
1 'polypeptide(L)'
;MSWLRKRKNADNRIANQDRPRWQPWRRWTRATIDLNNPRHRRKLLLLFLIVNVLAIMFIVGNYKVYQYTESSEFCGTACHTMAPEMARYEVSPHANVECVDCHIGPGTSSFVRSKIDGLKQVYAVLTDSYSRPITSPVHNLRPARDTCETCHNPAQFKDNIIKTILHYDNDAENTPIQSTLILKMGGWQESTGMSQGIHWHITNPVYYIAADEQRQVILWVGIEQEDGSMKEYFARDMLNMAQTSFVDNAFENDEIRLMDCIDCHNRTAHYIPSPQEAVDDAIKHGLIDQNIPYIRYKAIETLLSSYNSTAEAYTTIDGLVDFYSLSYALGSNSTTGSETLLDPAIAEIKNIYSETNFPEMAQNWETNPNNARHTPSPGCFRCHDDKHISVDATGEEVEAISAKCNLCHTVPIVGRGDELIVESPVITGSAPETHADFSWTIEHRDVEGAEEQACYQCHGQAFCNNGVCHNLNHPPEMLFTHAEEYYEQGEQVCYTCHQDILCSRCHPGGIVKNP
;
A
#
# COMPACT_ATOMS: atom_id res chain seq x y z
N MET A 1 91.89 2.80 22.85
CA MET A 1 92.75 2.04 21.92
C MET A 1 92.73 2.73 20.57
N SER A 2 93.90 3.24 20.13
CA SER A 2 94.36 3.45 18.74
C SER A 2 93.45 4.17 17.71
N TRP A 3 93.83 5.24 17.00
CA TRP A 3 95.06 6.02 16.91
C TRP A 3 94.78 7.30 16.10
N LEU A 4 95.59 8.32 16.35
CA LEU A 4 95.68 9.61 15.67
C LEU A 4 96.23 9.50 14.23
N ARG A 5 95.91 10.46 13.35
CA ARG A 5 96.86 11.33 12.60
C ARG A 5 96.08 12.26 11.67
N LYS A 6 96.02 13.58 11.93
CA LYS A 6 96.99 14.68 11.66
C LYS A 6 96.95 15.23 10.22
N ARG A 7 96.63 16.56 10.20
CA ARG A 7 97.11 17.64 9.29
C ARG A 7 96.52 17.62 7.86
N LYS A 8 96.19 18.74 7.21
CA LYS A 8 96.62 20.16 7.32
C LYS A 8 95.62 21.05 6.54
N ASN A 9 95.51 22.32 6.95
CA ASN A 9 94.76 23.42 6.33
C ASN A 9 95.01 23.63 4.82
N ALA A 10 93.97 24.03 4.08
CA ALA A 10 94.01 25.12 3.09
C ALA A 10 92.56 25.51 2.69
N ASP A 11 92.25 26.80 2.82
CA ASP A 11 90.93 27.41 2.64
C ASP A 11 90.45 27.54 1.18
N ASN A 12 89.11 27.60 1.08
CA ASN A 12 88.31 28.39 0.15
C ASN A 12 88.32 28.07 -1.36
N ARG A 13 87.20 27.49 -1.83
CA ARG A 13 86.16 28.17 -2.63
C ARG A 13 85.18 27.14 -3.19
N ILE A 14 83.90 27.32 -2.90
CA ILE A 14 82.79 26.54 -3.44
C ILE A 14 82.55 26.98 -4.89
N ALA A 15 82.72 26.05 -5.83
CA ALA A 15 82.25 26.16 -7.19
C ALA A 15 81.33 24.96 -7.44
N ASN A 16 80.03 25.22 -7.63
CA ASN A 16 79.08 24.21 -8.07
C ASN A 16 78.71 24.46 -9.54
N GLN A 17 78.77 23.40 -10.32
CA GLN A 17 78.76 23.35 -11.77
C GLN A 17 77.33 23.28 -12.34
N ASP A 18 77.07 24.15 -13.31
CA ASP A 18 76.47 23.93 -14.63
C ASP A 18 75.23 23.02 -14.90
N ARG A 19 74.25 23.68 -15.58
CA ARG A 19 73.24 23.25 -16.61
C ARG A 19 71.81 22.93 -16.14
N PRO A 20 70.74 23.16 -16.95
CA PRO A 20 70.62 23.75 -18.30
C PRO A 20 69.70 25.00 -18.39
N ARG A 21 69.90 25.81 -19.43
CA ARG A 21 69.25 27.11 -19.69
C ARG A 21 67.85 26.92 -20.32
N TRP A 22 66.81 26.84 -19.48
CA TRP A 22 65.41 26.86 -19.92
C TRP A 22 65.04 28.21 -20.55
N GLN A 23 64.57 28.21 -21.80
CA GLN A 23 63.95 29.38 -22.41
C GLN A 23 62.65 29.71 -21.65
N PRO A 24 62.45 30.96 -21.18
CA PRO A 24 61.22 31.31 -20.47
C PRO A 24 60.05 31.31 -21.46
N TRP A 25 59.06 30.50 -21.10
CA TRP A 25 57.68 30.46 -21.57
C TRP A 25 57.18 31.84 -22.02
N ARG A 26 56.50 31.84 -23.17
CA ARG A 26 55.77 32.99 -23.76
C ARG A 26 55.22 33.90 -22.67
N ARG A 27 55.69 35.15 -22.63
CA ARG A 27 55.09 36.21 -21.79
C ARG A 27 53.61 36.32 -22.16
N TRP A 28 52.75 35.87 -21.26
CA TRP A 28 51.36 36.32 -21.23
C TRP A 28 51.39 37.84 -21.31
N THR A 29 50.86 38.42 -22.39
CA THR A 29 50.71 39.87 -22.51
C THR A 29 50.02 40.34 -21.25
N ARG A 30 50.68 41.18 -20.43
CA ARG A 30 50.07 41.76 -19.23
C ARG A 30 48.81 42.49 -19.69
N ALA A 31 47.64 41.91 -19.44
CA ALA A 31 46.38 42.59 -19.58
C ALA A 31 46.43 43.76 -18.59
N THR A 32 46.56 44.98 -19.11
CA THR A 32 46.57 46.19 -18.30
C THR A 32 45.14 46.73 -18.28
N ILE A 33 44.53 46.72 -17.10
CA ILE A 33 43.23 47.34 -16.87
C ILE A 33 43.50 48.77 -16.39
N ASP A 34 43.02 49.75 -17.15
CA ASP A 34 43.14 51.17 -16.82
C ASP A 34 41.75 51.77 -16.76
N LEU A 35 41.28 52.07 -15.55
CA LEU A 35 39.94 52.61 -15.30
C LEU A 35 39.78 54.06 -15.76
N ASN A 36 40.89 54.76 -16.04
CA ASN A 36 40.84 56.11 -16.61
C ASN A 36 40.62 56.07 -18.13
N ASN A 37 40.87 54.94 -18.79
CA ASN A 37 40.66 54.79 -20.23
C ASN A 37 39.19 54.43 -20.55
N PRO A 38 38.44 55.26 -21.31
CA PRO A 38 37.03 55.00 -21.63
C PRO A 38 36.81 53.70 -22.42
N ARG A 39 37.79 53.23 -23.21
CA ARG A 39 37.69 51.96 -23.94
C ARG A 39 37.79 50.75 -22.99
N HIS A 40 38.66 50.81 -21.98
CA HIS A 40 38.79 49.77 -20.97
C HIS A 40 37.54 49.72 -20.08
N ARG A 41 36.98 50.87 -19.67
CA ARG A 41 35.70 50.95 -18.96
C ARG A 41 34.55 50.30 -19.75
N ARG A 42 34.39 50.64 -21.04
CA ARG A 42 33.34 50.02 -21.89
C ARG A 42 33.53 48.51 -22.05
N LYS A 43 34.76 48.04 -22.27
CA LYS A 43 35.06 46.59 -22.36
C LYS A 43 34.79 45.84 -21.05
N LEU A 44 35.14 46.44 -19.90
CA LEU A 44 34.83 45.88 -18.60
C LEU A 44 33.33 45.86 -18.31
N LEU A 45 32.60 46.93 -18.64
CA LEU A 45 31.15 46.97 -18.52
C LEU A 45 30.49 45.91 -19.42
N LEU A 46 30.94 45.77 -20.68
CA LEU A 46 30.44 44.72 -21.58
C LEU A 46 30.77 43.33 -21.06
N LEU A 47 32.00 43.09 -20.60
CA LEU A 47 32.38 41.81 -19.99
C LEU A 47 31.55 41.51 -18.75
N PHE A 48 31.36 42.50 -17.87
CA PHE A 48 30.50 42.37 -16.70
C PHE A 48 29.07 42.02 -17.10
N LEU A 49 28.48 42.72 -18.07
CA LEU A 49 27.14 42.43 -18.58
C LEU A 49 27.06 41.02 -19.16
N ILE A 50 28.03 40.60 -19.99
CA ILE A 50 28.07 39.24 -20.56
C ILE A 50 28.16 38.19 -19.45
N VAL A 51 29.06 38.36 -18.48
CA VAL A 51 29.23 37.43 -17.35
C VAL A 51 27.96 37.36 -16.51
N ASN A 52 27.30 38.49 -16.24
CA ASN A 52 26.03 38.49 -15.50
C ASN A 52 24.92 37.80 -16.29
N VAL A 53 24.79 38.06 -17.59
CA VAL A 53 23.81 37.38 -18.44
C VAL A 53 24.08 35.87 -18.47
N LEU A 54 25.34 35.44 -18.62
CA LEU A 54 25.71 34.02 -18.57
C LEU A 54 25.43 33.41 -17.20
N ALA A 55 25.74 34.11 -16.10
CA ALA A 55 25.46 33.65 -14.75
C ALA A 55 23.96 33.51 -14.49
N ILE A 56 23.15 34.48 -14.93
CA ILE A 56 21.68 34.41 -14.85
C ILE A 56 21.16 33.24 -15.67
N MET A 57 21.62 33.07 -16.92
CA MET A 57 21.22 31.93 -17.74
C MET A 57 21.62 30.59 -17.10
N PHE A 58 22.79 30.52 -16.48
CA PHE A 58 23.23 29.34 -15.75
C PHE A 58 22.34 29.05 -14.55
N ILE A 59 22.01 30.06 -13.73
CA ILE A 59 21.12 29.92 -12.56
C ILE A 59 19.73 29.48 -13.01
N VAL A 60 19.14 30.15 -14.00
CA VAL A 60 17.81 29.83 -14.53
C VAL A 60 17.80 28.43 -15.14
N GLY A 61 18.85 28.06 -15.89
CA GLY A 61 18.99 26.72 -16.47
C GLY A 61 19.06 25.63 -15.40
N ASN A 62 19.89 25.80 -14.38
CA ASN A 62 19.98 24.84 -13.27
C ASN A 62 18.69 24.76 -12.47
N TYR A 63 18.00 25.89 -12.25
CA TYR A 63 16.70 25.90 -11.59
C TYR A 63 15.65 25.12 -12.39
N LYS A 64 15.64 25.24 -13.72
CA LYS A 64 14.74 24.46 -14.58
C LYS A 64 15.06 22.97 -14.58
N VAL A 65 16.34 22.61 -14.61
CA VAL A 65 16.77 21.20 -14.47
C VAL A 65 16.34 20.66 -13.11
N TYR A 66 16.56 21.42 -12.04
CA TYR A 66 16.12 21.07 -10.70
C TYR A 66 14.61 20.77 -10.67
N GLN A 67 13.78 21.71 -11.12
CA GLN A 67 12.33 21.54 -11.17
C GLN A 67 11.90 20.30 -11.98
N TYR A 68 12.54 20.04 -13.12
CA TYR A 68 12.24 18.87 -13.93
C TYR A 68 12.62 17.56 -13.22
N THR A 69 13.82 17.47 -12.65
CA THR A 69 14.28 16.25 -11.96
C THR A 69 13.59 15.98 -10.61
N GLU A 70 12.64 16.81 -10.23
CA GLU A 70 11.80 16.68 -9.04
C GLU A 70 10.30 16.58 -9.41
N SER A 71 9.96 16.53 -10.71
CA SER A 71 8.57 16.41 -11.14
C SER A 71 8.13 14.95 -11.19
N SER A 72 6.84 14.72 -11.01
CA SER A 72 6.22 13.41 -11.23
C SER A 72 6.44 12.90 -12.67
N GLU A 73 6.50 13.78 -13.66
CA GLU A 73 6.82 13.42 -15.06
C GLU A 73 8.21 12.75 -15.14
N PHE A 74 9.24 13.35 -14.55
CA PHE A 74 10.57 12.75 -14.56
C PHE A 74 10.60 11.43 -13.80
N CYS A 75 10.03 11.37 -12.60
CA CYS A 75 10.02 10.16 -11.79
C CYS A 75 9.25 9.00 -12.46
N GLY A 76 8.08 9.28 -13.05
CA GLY A 76 7.17 8.26 -13.57
C GLY A 76 7.43 7.84 -15.01
N THR A 77 8.02 8.70 -15.85
CA THR A 77 8.13 8.45 -17.30
C THR A 77 9.55 8.27 -17.81
N ALA A 78 10.57 8.71 -17.05
CA ALA A 78 11.96 8.61 -17.51
C ALA A 78 12.48 7.16 -17.55
N CYS A 79 11.90 6.28 -16.72
CA CYS A 79 12.29 4.87 -16.60
C CYS A 79 11.06 3.98 -16.78
N HIS A 80 11.13 2.98 -17.65
CA HIS A 80 10.03 2.02 -17.86
C HIS A 80 9.66 1.26 -16.57
N THR A 81 10.61 1.09 -15.65
CA THR A 81 10.40 0.42 -14.36
C THR A 81 9.40 1.12 -13.45
N MET A 82 9.14 2.41 -13.70
CA MET A 82 8.20 3.22 -12.93
C MET A 82 6.81 3.29 -13.57
N ALA A 83 6.61 2.64 -14.72
CA ALA A 83 5.30 2.61 -15.39
C ALA A 83 4.16 2.13 -14.47
N PRO A 84 4.32 1.09 -13.63
CA PRO A 84 3.27 0.68 -12.70
C PRO A 84 2.92 1.77 -11.68
N GLU A 85 3.96 2.36 -11.07
CA GLU A 85 3.80 3.37 -10.02
C GLU A 85 3.16 4.65 -10.57
N MET A 86 3.53 5.06 -11.79
CA MET A 86 2.95 6.21 -12.48
C MET A 86 1.50 5.97 -12.87
N ALA A 87 1.19 4.82 -13.47
CA ALA A 87 -0.17 4.47 -13.87
C ALA A 87 -1.13 4.52 -12.68
N ARG A 88 -0.70 4.02 -11.51
CA ARG A 88 -1.52 4.08 -10.29
C ARG A 88 -1.55 5.45 -9.65
N TYR A 89 -0.46 6.20 -9.71
CA TYR A 89 -0.37 7.57 -9.20
C TYR A 89 -1.39 8.51 -9.86
N GLU A 90 -1.49 8.46 -11.19
CA GLU A 90 -2.35 9.35 -11.99
C GLU A 90 -3.84 9.25 -11.64
N VAL A 91 -4.29 8.06 -11.24
CA VAL A 91 -5.69 7.79 -10.85
C VAL A 91 -5.91 7.83 -9.34
N SER A 92 -4.88 8.12 -8.56
CA SER A 92 -4.96 8.13 -7.09
C SER A 92 -5.51 9.44 -6.53
N PRO A 93 -6.01 9.45 -5.27
CA PRO A 93 -6.33 10.69 -4.56
C PRO A 93 -5.14 11.65 -4.39
N HIS A 94 -3.91 11.17 -4.63
CA HIS A 94 -2.67 11.93 -4.50
C HIS A 94 -2.05 12.33 -5.85
N ALA A 95 -2.77 12.19 -6.97
CA ALA A 95 -2.29 12.53 -8.32
C ALA A 95 -1.84 14.00 -8.49
N ASN A 96 -2.16 14.88 -7.55
CA ASN A 96 -1.75 16.29 -7.54
C ASN A 96 -0.68 16.61 -6.48
N VAL A 97 -0.09 15.60 -5.83
CA VAL A 97 1.03 15.73 -4.91
C VAL A 97 2.27 15.22 -5.62
N GLU A 98 3.34 16.00 -5.73
CA GLU A 98 4.54 15.59 -6.46
C GLU A 98 5.20 14.39 -5.77
N CYS A 99 5.82 13.49 -6.56
CA CYS A 99 6.50 12.30 -5.99
C CYS A 99 7.51 12.68 -4.89
N VAL A 100 8.17 13.82 -5.04
CA VAL A 100 9.23 14.29 -4.14
C VAL A 100 8.73 14.72 -2.77
N ASP A 101 7.46 15.14 -2.65
CA ASP A 101 6.89 15.55 -1.36
C ASP A 101 6.79 14.34 -0.40
N CYS A 102 6.56 13.15 -0.95
CA CYS A 102 6.54 11.88 -0.22
C CYS A 102 7.93 11.21 -0.17
N HIS A 103 8.60 11.04 -1.32
CA HIS A 103 9.79 10.18 -1.44
C HIS A 103 11.13 10.85 -1.15
N ILE A 104 11.22 12.20 -1.19
CA ILE A 104 12.50 12.93 -1.02
C ILE A 104 12.43 13.86 0.19
N GLY A 105 11.41 14.70 0.25
CA GLY A 105 11.21 15.70 1.29
C GLY A 105 11.99 17.00 1.12
N PRO A 106 11.61 18.05 1.87
CA PRO A 106 12.23 19.36 1.76
C PRO A 106 13.66 19.37 2.33
N GLY A 107 14.44 20.37 1.90
CA GLY A 107 15.76 20.65 2.46
C GLY A 107 16.94 20.13 1.62
N THR A 108 18.10 20.75 1.83
CA THR A 108 19.30 20.49 1.02
C THR A 108 19.92 19.11 1.26
N SER A 109 19.80 18.57 2.48
CA SER A 109 20.32 17.24 2.82
C SER A 109 19.55 16.14 2.10
N SER A 110 18.21 16.21 2.14
CA SER A 110 17.33 15.28 1.44
C SER A 110 17.54 15.32 -0.07
N PHE A 111 17.68 16.52 -0.64
CA PHE A 111 18.03 16.71 -2.05
C PHE A 111 19.37 16.04 -2.42
N VAL A 112 20.44 16.26 -1.65
CA VAL A 112 21.74 15.65 -1.97
C VAL A 112 21.66 14.13 -1.87
N ARG A 113 21.01 13.61 -0.82
CA ARG A 113 20.82 12.16 -0.63
C ARG A 113 20.03 11.55 -1.79
N SER A 114 18.93 12.16 -2.20
CA SER A 114 18.09 11.64 -3.29
C SER A 114 18.82 11.60 -4.62
N LYS A 115 19.70 12.58 -4.92
CA LYS A 115 20.52 12.52 -6.15
C LYS A 115 21.58 11.42 -6.09
N ILE A 116 22.18 11.16 -4.93
CA ILE A 116 23.12 10.04 -4.76
C ILE A 116 22.40 8.69 -4.91
N ASP A 117 21.23 8.53 -4.28
CA ASP A 117 20.44 7.31 -4.39
C ASP A 117 19.86 7.12 -5.80
N GLY A 118 19.46 8.21 -6.46
CA GLY A 118 19.06 8.22 -7.86
C GLY A 118 20.17 7.74 -8.82
N LEU A 119 21.44 8.08 -8.57
CA LEU A 119 22.56 7.54 -9.34
C LEU A 119 22.69 6.02 -9.21
N LYS A 120 22.42 5.46 -8.02
CA LYS A 120 22.40 4.01 -7.81
C LYS A 120 21.24 3.37 -8.56
N GLN A 121 20.07 4.00 -8.56
CA GLN A 121 18.89 3.52 -9.31
C GLN A 121 19.17 3.54 -10.82
N VAL A 122 19.74 4.62 -11.36
CA VAL A 122 20.15 4.70 -12.77
C VAL A 122 21.15 3.59 -13.10
N TYR A 123 22.14 3.36 -12.25
CA TYR A 123 23.07 2.24 -12.42
C TYR A 123 22.32 0.90 -12.45
N ALA A 124 21.44 0.64 -11.50
CA ALA A 124 20.68 -0.60 -11.40
C ALA A 124 19.80 -0.83 -12.64
N VAL A 125 19.14 0.21 -13.17
CA VAL A 125 18.36 0.14 -14.42
C VAL A 125 19.26 -0.14 -15.61
N LEU A 126 20.43 0.50 -15.71
CA LEU A 126 21.38 0.28 -16.81
C LEU A 126 22.01 -1.12 -16.80
N THR A 127 22.22 -1.71 -15.62
CA THR A 127 22.81 -3.05 -15.45
C THR A 127 21.78 -4.16 -15.23
N ASP A 128 20.49 -3.82 -15.27
CA ASP A 128 19.37 -4.73 -14.98
C ASP A 128 19.53 -5.49 -13.65
N SER A 129 20.05 -4.83 -12.63
CA SER A 129 20.41 -5.44 -11.33
C SER A 129 19.40 -5.12 -10.23
N TYR A 130 18.12 -4.98 -10.58
CA TYR A 130 17.01 -4.68 -9.67
C TYR A 130 16.00 -5.83 -9.59
N SER A 131 15.28 -5.92 -8.48
CA SER A 131 14.25 -6.93 -8.28
C SER A 131 12.99 -6.65 -9.10
N ARG A 132 12.25 -7.70 -9.43
CA ARG A 132 10.91 -7.62 -10.04
C ARG A 132 9.97 -8.51 -9.22
N PRO A 133 8.95 -7.94 -8.54
CA PRO A 133 8.70 -6.51 -8.38
C PRO A 133 9.78 -5.80 -7.56
N ILE A 134 9.78 -4.47 -7.62
CA ILE A 134 10.60 -3.64 -6.73
C ILE A 134 10.09 -3.88 -5.30
N THR A 135 10.99 -4.22 -4.37
CA THR A 135 10.55 -4.61 -3.03
C THR A 135 9.93 -3.42 -2.29
N SER A 136 8.80 -3.69 -1.66
CA SER A 136 8.08 -2.78 -0.76
C SER A 136 8.12 -3.38 0.64
N PRO A 137 8.31 -2.59 1.70
CA PRO A 137 8.35 -1.14 1.72
C PRO A 137 9.70 -0.57 1.24
N VAL A 138 9.67 0.66 0.73
CA VAL A 138 10.89 1.38 0.36
C VAL A 138 11.65 1.74 1.63
N HIS A 139 12.82 1.14 1.84
CA HIS A 139 13.65 1.31 3.05
C HIS A 139 14.11 2.76 3.33
N ASN A 140 14.13 3.61 2.30
CA ASN A 140 14.54 5.02 2.43
C ASN A 140 13.35 5.99 2.44
N LEU A 141 12.13 5.49 2.61
CA LEU A 141 10.98 6.37 2.76
C LEU A 141 11.10 7.15 4.08
N ARG A 142 10.74 8.42 4.04
CA ARG A 142 10.77 9.28 5.22
C ARG A 142 9.72 8.81 6.23
N PRO A 143 9.91 9.10 7.54
CA PRO A 143 8.90 8.80 8.54
C PRO A 143 7.53 9.41 8.18
N ALA A 144 6.45 8.72 8.56
CA ALA A 144 5.08 9.19 8.30
C ALA A 144 4.83 10.62 8.85
N ARG A 145 5.43 10.95 10.01
CA ARG A 145 5.39 12.28 10.63
C ARG A 145 5.90 13.41 9.73
N ASP A 146 6.85 13.10 8.88
CA ASP A 146 7.51 14.06 8.00
C ASP A 146 6.91 14.07 6.58
N THR A 147 5.95 13.19 6.30
CA THR A 147 5.34 12.99 4.97
C THR A 147 3.82 13.06 5.03
N CYS A 148 3.17 12.05 5.60
CA CYS A 148 1.73 11.98 5.75
C CYS A 148 1.22 13.13 6.63
N GLU A 149 1.90 13.39 7.75
CA GLU A 149 1.37 14.27 8.79
C GLU A 149 1.47 15.76 8.48
N THR A 150 2.19 16.13 7.42
CA THR A 150 2.23 17.52 6.94
C THR A 150 0.90 17.96 6.31
N CYS A 151 0.12 16.99 5.83
CA CYS A 151 -1.18 17.22 5.18
C CYS A 151 -2.33 16.57 5.97
N HIS A 152 -2.10 15.44 6.64
CA HIS A 152 -3.08 14.72 7.44
C HIS A 152 -2.79 14.85 8.93
N ASN A 153 -3.73 15.32 9.76
CA ASN A 153 -3.49 15.39 11.20
C ASN A 153 -4.05 14.13 11.92
N PRO A 154 -3.18 13.18 12.35
CA PRO A 154 -3.60 11.98 13.07
C PRO A 154 -4.02 12.26 14.53
N ALA A 155 -3.52 13.36 15.13
CA ALA A 155 -3.85 13.75 16.49
C ALA A 155 -5.24 14.39 16.63
N GLN A 156 -5.95 14.59 15.52
CA GLN A 156 -7.35 15.01 15.52
C GLN A 156 -8.26 13.80 15.33
N PHE A 157 -9.12 13.57 16.32
CA PHE A 157 -10.24 12.63 16.22
C PHE A 157 -10.96 12.77 14.88
N LYS A 158 -11.12 11.64 14.18
CA LYS A 158 -11.88 11.56 12.95
C LYS A 158 -13.23 10.93 13.24
N ASP A 159 -14.28 11.60 12.76
CA ASP A 159 -15.62 11.04 12.76
C ASP A 159 -15.65 9.73 11.97
N ASN A 160 -16.61 8.89 12.33
CA ASN A 160 -16.81 7.64 11.62
C ASN A 160 -17.23 7.91 10.17
N ILE A 161 -16.75 7.08 9.25
CA ILE A 161 -17.02 7.22 7.81
C ILE A 161 -18.03 6.17 7.40
N ILE A 162 -19.10 6.58 6.72
CA ILE A 162 -20.02 5.66 6.06
C ILE A 162 -19.38 5.25 4.73
N LYS A 163 -19.21 3.96 4.52
CA LYS A 163 -18.69 3.39 3.27
C LYS A 163 -19.75 2.50 2.66
N THR A 164 -20.07 2.76 1.39
CA THR A 164 -20.93 1.92 0.57
C THR A 164 -20.06 1.26 -0.49
N ILE A 165 -20.06 -0.05 -0.50
CA ILE A 165 -19.31 -0.90 -1.42
C ILE A 165 -20.33 -1.58 -2.32
N LEU A 166 -20.14 -1.47 -3.64
CA LEU A 166 -20.98 -2.12 -4.63
C LEU A 166 -20.16 -3.21 -5.30
N HIS A 167 -20.74 -4.40 -5.32
CA HIS A 167 -20.27 -5.59 -6.01
C HIS A 167 -21.37 -6.09 -6.93
N TYR A 168 -21.05 -7.06 -7.76
CA TYR A 168 -22.02 -7.77 -8.58
C TYR A 168 -21.77 -9.28 -8.46
N ASP A 169 -22.80 -10.10 -8.61
CA ASP A 169 -22.68 -11.55 -8.65
C ASP A 169 -22.10 -12.04 -9.98
N ASN A 170 -21.68 -13.30 -10.01
CA ASN A 170 -21.21 -13.99 -11.20
C ASN A 170 -22.36 -14.65 -12.01
N ASP A 171 -23.61 -14.28 -11.74
CA ASP A 171 -24.79 -14.81 -12.43
C ASP A 171 -25.01 -14.16 -13.82
N ALA A 172 -26.05 -14.60 -14.54
CA ALA A 172 -26.34 -14.07 -15.88
C ALA A 172 -26.78 -12.61 -15.82
N GLU A 173 -27.41 -12.20 -14.73
CA GLU A 173 -27.95 -10.88 -14.49
C GLU A 173 -26.89 -9.90 -13.95
N ASN A 174 -25.72 -10.42 -13.55
CA ASN A 174 -24.70 -9.73 -12.77
C ASN A 174 -25.39 -8.98 -11.61
N THR A 175 -26.08 -9.69 -10.73
CA THR A 175 -26.97 -9.11 -9.70
C THR A 175 -26.17 -8.18 -8.76
N PRO A 176 -26.58 -6.92 -8.53
CA PRO A 176 -25.82 -6.00 -7.69
C PRO A 176 -25.93 -6.38 -6.20
N ILE A 177 -24.80 -6.39 -5.51
CA ILE A 177 -24.72 -6.51 -4.06
C ILE A 177 -24.16 -5.22 -3.48
N GLN A 178 -24.92 -4.56 -2.63
CA GLN A 178 -24.50 -3.32 -1.97
C GLN A 178 -24.33 -3.54 -0.47
N SER A 179 -23.13 -3.28 0.03
CA SER A 179 -22.77 -3.35 1.44
C SER A 179 -22.49 -1.95 1.99
N THR A 180 -23.27 -1.49 2.97
CA THR A 180 -23.07 -0.20 3.64
C THR A 180 -22.66 -0.42 5.09
N LEU A 181 -21.53 0.16 5.49
CA LEU A 181 -20.96 0.02 6.84
C LEU A 181 -20.41 1.34 7.35
N ILE A 182 -20.28 1.44 8.67
CA ILE A 182 -19.65 2.58 9.36
C ILE A 182 -18.25 2.15 9.81
N LEU A 183 -17.22 2.77 9.24
CA LEU A 183 -15.83 2.64 9.67
C LEU A 183 -15.59 3.49 10.92
N LYS A 184 -15.08 2.85 11.99
CA LYS A 184 -14.76 3.48 13.27
C LYS A 184 -13.38 4.12 13.22
N MET A 185 -13.27 5.30 12.60
CA MET A 185 -11.98 5.96 12.37
C MET A 185 -11.29 6.34 13.68
N GLY A 186 -11.98 7.10 14.52
CA GLY A 186 -11.48 7.51 15.83
C GLY A 186 -10.16 8.30 15.75
N GLY A 187 -9.31 8.10 16.75
CA GLY A 187 -8.05 8.81 16.98
C GLY A 187 -8.02 9.43 18.37
N TRP A 188 -7.12 10.40 18.55
CA TRP A 188 -6.96 11.11 19.81
C TRP A 188 -8.00 12.24 19.94
N GLN A 189 -8.71 12.26 21.06
CA GLN A 189 -9.64 13.32 21.40
C GLN A 189 -9.10 14.14 22.59
N GLU A 190 -8.52 15.31 22.30
CA GLU A 190 -7.90 16.19 23.31
C GLU A 190 -8.85 16.59 24.45
N SER A 191 -10.13 16.84 24.14
CA SER A 191 -11.12 17.27 25.13
C SER A 191 -11.48 16.21 26.18
N THR A 192 -11.30 14.94 25.87
CA THR A 192 -11.63 13.81 26.75
C THR A 192 -10.40 13.04 27.20
N GLY A 193 -9.25 13.24 26.55
CA GLY A 193 -8.04 12.45 26.78
C GLY A 193 -8.18 10.99 26.31
N MET A 194 -9.17 10.68 25.49
CA MET A 194 -9.44 9.30 25.05
C MET A 194 -8.85 9.05 23.65
N SER A 195 -8.26 7.87 23.48
CA SER A 195 -7.86 7.32 22.19
C SER A 195 -8.75 6.13 21.86
N GLN A 196 -9.36 6.10 20.68
CA GLN A 196 -10.27 5.01 20.27
C GLN A 196 -10.33 4.85 18.75
N GLY A 197 -10.98 3.79 18.26
CA GLY A 197 -11.13 3.49 16.84
C GLY A 197 -9.84 3.00 16.17
N ILE A 198 -9.85 2.87 14.85
CA ILE A 198 -8.73 2.33 14.07
C ILE A 198 -7.47 3.17 14.24
N HIS A 199 -7.59 4.51 14.30
CA HIS A 199 -6.45 5.40 14.51
C HIS A 199 -5.84 5.32 15.91
N TRP A 200 -6.36 4.52 16.84
CA TRP A 200 -5.73 4.31 18.14
C TRP A 200 -4.23 3.92 18.02
N HIS A 201 -3.86 3.21 16.94
CA HIS A 201 -2.51 2.74 16.66
C HIS A 201 -1.48 3.85 16.38
N ILE A 202 -1.92 5.03 15.93
CA ILE A 202 -0.99 6.15 15.63
C ILE A 202 -0.96 7.20 16.74
N THR A 203 -1.79 7.02 17.77
CA THR A 203 -1.84 7.85 18.98
C THR A 203 -1.30 7.11 20.21
N ASN A 204 -1.00 5.81 20.08
CA ASN A 204 -0.38 4.99 21.11
C ASN A 204 0.88 4.31 20.54
N PRO A 205 1.96 4.18 21.32
CA PRO A 205 3.17 3.50 20.91
C PRO A 205 2.95 1.98 20.76
N VAL A 206 2.76 1.55 19.52
CA VAL A 206 2.62 0.15 19.12
C VAL A 206 3.84 -0.29 18.33
N TYR A 207 4.48 -1.36 18.76
CA TYR A 207 5.67 -1.93 18.15
C TYR A 207 5.37 -3.33 17.62
N TYR A 208 6.08 -3.75 16.59
CA TYR A 208 5.97 -5.12 16.08
C TYR A 208 7.25 -5.65 15.46
N ILE A 209 7.33 -6.98 15.37
CA ILE A 209 8.35 -7.72 14.63
C ILE A 209 7.65 -8.51 13.53
N ALA A 210 8.16 -8.42 12.30
CA ALA A 210 7.64 -9.15 11.15
C ALA A 210 8.62 -10.22 10.66
N ALA A 211 8.09 -11.32 10.11
CA ALA A 211 8.91 -12.41 9.56
C ALA A 211 9.38 -12.15 8.13
N ASP A 212 8.67 -11.29 7.41
CA ASP A 212 8.90 -10.99 5.99
C ASP A 212 9.11 -9.50 5.73
N GLU A 213 9.79 -9.18 4.63
CA GLU A 213 10.14 -7.81 4.23
C GLU A 213 8.90 -6.95 3.94
N GLN A 214 7.86 -7.52 3.32
CA GLN A 214 6.61 -6.81 3.03
C GLN A 214 5.78 -6.54 4.28
N ARG A 215 6.21 -7.08 5.42
CA ARG A 215 5.53 -7.01 6.71
C ARG A 215 4.11 -7.47 6.49
N GLN A 216 3.90 -8.74 6.21
CA GLN A 216 2.57 -9.37 6.09
C GLN A 216 2.36 -10.42 7.19
N VAL A 217 3.44 -11.01 7.71
CA VAL A 217 3.45 -11.99 8.80
C VAL A 217 4.04 -11.34 10.05
N ILE A 218 3.21 -11.17 11.09
CA ILE A 218 3.64 -10.60 12.37
C ILE A 218 3.96 -11.73 13.35
N LEU A 219 5.11 -11.59 14.02
CA LEU A 219 5.59 -12.57 15.00
C LEU A 219 5.34 -12.12 16.44
N TRP A 220 5.37 -10.81 16.65
CA TRP A 220 5.23 -10.19 17.97
C TRP A 220 4.65 -8.78 17.83
N VAL A 221 3.83 -8.40 18.81
CA VAL A 221 3.27 -7.05 18.98
C VAL A 221 3.51 -6.60 20.42
N GLY A 222 4.07 -5.41 20.60
CA GLY A 222 4.26 -4.79 21.90
C GLY A 222 3.53 -3.46 21.98
N ILE A 223 2.76 -3.26 23.05
CA ILE A 223 2.03 -2.02 23.31
C ILE A 223 2.60 -1.39 24.58
N GLU A 224 3.25 -0.24 24.42
CA GLU A 224 3.77 0.52 25.56
C GLU A 224 2.61 1.20 26.30
N GLN A 225 2.53 0.93 27.60
CA GLN A 225 1.51 1.44 28.52
C GLN A 225 1.93 2.80 29.10
N GLU A 226 0.99 3.53 29.72
CA GLU A 226 1.27 4.85 30.32
C GLU A 226 2.32 4.82 31.44
N ASP A 227 2.47 3.68 32.12
CA ASP A 227 3.49 3.48 33.17
C ASP A 227 4.86 3.08 32.61
N GLY A 228 5.00 2.99 31.29
CA GLY A 228 6.20 2.57 30.57
C GLY A 228 6.40 1.06 30.50
N SER A 229 5.46 0.25 31.00
CA SER A 229 5.49 -1.20 30.82
C SER A 229 5.08 -1.60 29.39
N MET A 230 5.55 -2.76 28.94
CA MET A 230 5.19 -3.32 27.64
C MET A 230 4.15 -4.43 27.82
N LYS A 231 3.00 -4.30 27.14
CA LYS A 231 2.05 -5.41 26.99
C LYS A 231 2.38 -6.15 25.71
N GLU A 232 2.75 -7.41 25.83
CA GLU A 232 3.32 -8.20 24.73
C GLU A 232 2.39 -9.31 24.27
N TYR A 233 2.34 -9.50 22.95
CA TYR A 233 1.59 -10.56 22.31
C TYR A 233 2.48 -11.28 21.30
N PHE A 234 2.50 -12.60 21.37
CA PHE A 234 3.27 -13.46 20.48
C PHE A 234 2.34 -14.20 19.56
N ALA A 235 2.72 -14.35 18.29
CA ALA A 235 2.04 -15.29 17.41
C ALA A 235 1.98 -16.67 18.07
N ARG A 236 0.91 -17.43 17.83
CA ARG A 236 0.65 -18.71 18.52
C ARG A 236 1.79 -19.73 18.39
N ASP A 237 2.52 -19.72 17.28
CA ASP A 237 3.71 -20.54 17.03
C ASP A 237 4.98 -20.02 17.71
N MET A 238 4.95 -18.78 18.21
CA MET A 238 6.05 -18.07 18.86
C MET A 238 5.89 -17.97 20.39
N LEU A 239 4.88 -18.61 21.00
CA LEU A 239 4.64 -18.50 22.46
C LEU A 239 5.82 -18.96 23.32
N ASN A 240 6.59 -19.92 22.83
CA ASN A 240 7.82 -20.37 23.49
C ASN A 240 8.93 -19.30 23.52
N MET A 241 8.85 -18.27 22.67
CA MET A 241 9.80 -17.16 22.65
C MET A 241 9.52 -16.12 23.74
N ALA A 242 8.32 -16.11 24.33
CA ALA A 242 7.92 -15.13 25.34
C ALA A 242 8.79 -15.15 26.61
N GLN A 243 9.45 -16.28 26.89
CA GLN A 243 10.35 -16.46 28.04
C GLN A 243 11.83 -16.50 27.62
N THR A 244 12.16 -15.91 26.46
CA THR A 244 13.51 -15.87 25.90
C THR A 244 13.94 -14.42 25.64
N SER A 245 15.22 -14.19 25.33
CA SER A 245 15.71 -12.86 24.93
C SER A 245 15.34 -12.49 23.48
N PHE A 246 14.35 -13.14 22.85
CA PHE A 246 13.94 -12.88 21.47
C PHE A 246 13.65 -11.39 21.23
N VAL A 247 12.81 -10.78 22.07
CA VAL A 247 12.42 -9.36 21.94
C VAL A 247 13.59 -8.44 22.30
N ASP A 248 14.33 -8.75 23.37
CA ASP A 248 15.53 -7.97 23.76
C ASP A 248 16.57 -7.92 22.63
N ASN A 249 16.86 -9.07 22.00
CA ASN A 249 17.76 -9.14 20.87
C ASN A 249 17.24 -8.33 19.68
N ALA A 250 15.93 -8.33 19.44
CA ALA A 250 15.32 -7.55 18.36
C ALA A 250 15.45 -6.03 18.61
N PHE A 251 15.34 -5.57 19.87
CA PHE A 251 15.66 -4.19 20.24
C PHE A 251 17.14 -3.86 19.99
N GLU A 252 18.06 -4.73 20.39
CA GLU A 252 19.51 -4.50 20.23
C GLU A 252 19.95 -4.44 18.76
N ASN A 253 19.25 -5.16 17.87
CA ASN A 253 19.56 -5.25 16.44
C ASN A 253 18.73 -4.30 15.55
N ASP A 254 17.91 -3.41 16.12
CA ASP A 254 17.04 -2.49 15.38
C ASP A 254 16.04 -3.21 14.45
N GLU A 255 15.57 -4.38 14.88
CA GLU A 255 14.61 -5.23 14.14
C GLU A 255 13.14 -4.94 14.52
N ILE A 256 12.94 -4.10 15.54
CA ILE A 256 11.61 -3.69 16.00
C ILE A 256 11.14 -2.45 15.26
N ARG A 257 9.92 -2.52 14.75
CA ARG A 257 9.28 -1.40 14.08
C ARG A 257 8.22 -0.74 14.97
N LEU A 258 8.33 0.57 15.16
CA LEU A 258 7.23 1.41 15.61
C LEU A 258 6.20 1.55 14.48
N MET A 259 4.94 1.23 14.78
CA MET A 259 3.83 1.36 13.85
C MET A 259 3.57 2.84 13.52
N ASP A 260 3.39 3.12 12.23
CA ASP A 260 3.06 4.45 11.72
C ASP A 260 1.95 4.40 10.66
N CYS A 261 1.62 5.55 10.06
CA CYS A 261 0.55 5.64 9.08
C CYS A 261 0.74 4.69 7.89
N ILE A 262 1.97 4.41 7.47
CA ILE A 262 2.30 3.61 6.28
C ILE A 262 2.06 2.12 6.55
N ASP A 263 2.10 1.67 7.80
CA ASP A 263 1.82 0.27 8.12
C ASP A 263 0.38 -0.15 7.82
N CYS A 264 -0.55 0.80 7.86
CA CYS A 264 -1.93 0.63 7.45
C CYS A 264 -2.19 1.21 6.04
N HIS A 265 -1.67 2.40 5.74
CA HIS A 265 -1.89 3.12 4.48
C HIS A 265 -0.71 2.93 3.50
N ASN A 266 -0.28 1.69 3.29
CA ASN A 266 0.90 1.36 2.48
C ASN A 266 0.72 1.53 0.95
N ARG A 267 -0.49 1.84 0.48
CA ARG A 267 -0.87 1.96 -0.93
C ARG A 267 -1.71 3.22 -1.22
N THR A 268 -1.38 4.36 -0.63
CA THR A 268 -2.16 5.61 -0.77
C THR A 268 -2.17 6.21 -2.17
N ALA A 269 -1.04 6.12 -2.88
CA ALA A 269 -0.86 6.67 -4.23
C ALA A 269 -0.70 5.57 -5.30
N HIS A 270 -0.33 4.36 -4.89
CA HIS A 270 0.06 3.28 -5.81
C HIS A 270 -0.79 2.02 -5.63
N TYR A 271 -2.09 2.20 -5.34
CA TYR A 271 -2.99 1.07 -5.12
C TYR A 271 -3.34 0.38 -6.43
N ILE A 272 -3.06 -0.92 -6.53
CA ILE A 272 -3.52 -1.79 -7.61
C ILE A 272 -4.77 -2.55 -7.13
N PRO A 273 -5.96 -2.28 -7.70
CA PRO A 273 -7.19 -3.00 -7.35
C PRO A 273 -7.13 -4.45 -7.82
N SER A 274 -7.86 -5.35 -7.15
CA SER A 274 -8.06 -6.71 -7.65
C SER A 274 -8.95 -6.71 -8.90
N PRO A 275 -8.93 -7.77 -9.73
CA PRO A 275 -9.83 -7.91 -10.87
C PRO A 275 -11.30 -7.76 -10.49
N GLN A 276 -11.70 -8.29 -9.34
CA GLN A 276 -13.05 -8.15 -8.80
C GLN A 276 -13.42 -6.68 -8.61
N GLU A 277 -12.59 -5.91 -7.90
CA GLU A 277 -12.84 -4.49 -7.63
C GLU A 277 -12.81 -3.65 -8.93
N ALA A 278 -11.87 -3.92 -9.82
CA ALA A 278 -11.74 -3.18 -11.07
C ALA A 278 -12.93 -3.43 -12.03
N VAL A 279 -13.38 -4.69 -12.14
CA VAL A 279 -14.55 -5.04 -12.96
C VAL A 279 -15.83 -4.51 -12.35
N ASP A 280 -16.00 -4.63 -11.02
CA ASP A 280 -17.16 -4.07 -10.31
C ASP A 280 -17.27 -2.55 -10.50
N ASP A 281 -16.15 -1.83 -10.39
CA ASP A 281 -16.15 -0.38 -10.59
C ASP A 281 -16.38 0.01 -12.07
N ALA A 282 -15.90 -0.78 -13.02
CA ALA A 282 -16.18 -0.58 -14.44
C ALA A 282 -17.66 -0.82 -14.80
N ILE A 283 -18.30 -1.85 -14.23
CA ILE A 283 -19.75 -2.09 -14.40
C ILE A 283 -20.55 -0.95 -13.77
N LYS A 284 -20.20 -0.56 -12.54
CA LYS A 284 -20.85 0.54 -11.81
C LYS A 284 -20.83 1.86 -12.58
N HIS A 285 -19.74 2.17 -13.28
CA HIS A 285 -19.62 3.39 -14.09
C HIS A 285 -20.16 3.23 -15.52
N GLY A 286 -20.70 2.06 -15.88
CA GLY A 286 -21.26 1.78 -17.20
C GLY A 286 -20.21 1.66 -18.31
N LEU A 287 -18.94 1.45 -17.95
CA LEU A 287 -17.85 1.19 -18.90
C LEU A 287 -17.92 -0.26 -19.42
N ILE A 288 -18.38 -1.17 -18.56
CA ILE A 288 -18.83 -2.52 -18.92
C ILE A 288 -20.35 -2.57 -18.72
N ASP A 289 -21.10 -2.92 -19.77
CA ASP A 289 -22.56 -2.99 -19.68
C ASP A 289 -23.01 -4.23 -18.88
N GLN A 290 -23.73 -4.01 -17.78
CA GLN A 290 -24.25 -5.07 -16.90
C GLN A 290 -25.20 -6.04 -17.62
N ASN A 291 -25.83 -5.64 -18.73
CA ASN A 291 -26.78 -6.47 -19.47
C ASN A 291 -26.10 -7.56 -20.31
N ILE A 292 -24.75 -7.59 -20.36
CA ILE A 292 -24.01 -8.68 -21.00
C ILE A 292 -23.98 -9.87 -20.03
N PRO A 293 -24.61 -11.01 -20.36
CA PRO A 293 -24.73 -12.10 -19.40
C PRO A 293 -23.38 -12.66 -18.95
N TYR A 294 -23.20 -12.88 -17.66
CA TYR A 294 -21.96 -13.41 -17.06
C TYR A 294 -20.69 -12.58 -17.34
N ILE A 295 -20.82 -11.32 -17.77
CA ILE A 295 -19.66 -10.50 -18.17
C ILE A 295 -18.70 -10.28 -17.01
N ARG A 296 -19.22 -10.13 -15.79
CA ARG A 296 -18.38 -10.01 -14.60
C ARG A 296 -17.52 -11.25 -14.42
N TYR A 297 -18.14 -12.42 -14.39
CA TYR A 297 -17.47 -13.70 -14.22
C TYR A 297 -16.37 -13.86 -15.27
N LYS A 298 -16.70 -13.62 -16.55
CA LYS A 298 -15.75 -13.78 -17.66
C LYS A 298 -14.62 -12.77 -17.66
N ALA A 299 -14.89 -11.52 -17.29
CA ALA A 299 -13.86 -10.51 -17.12
C ALA A 299 -12.89 -10.91 -16.00
N ILE A 300 -13.41 -11.30 -14.83
CA ILE A 300 -12.59 -11.71 -13.68
C ILE A 300 -11.78 -12.98 -14.00
N GLU A 301 -12.39 -14.01 -14.58
CA GLU A 301 -11.72 -15.25 -15.00
C GLU A 301 -10.53 -14.96 -15.93
N THR A 302 -10.72 -14.04 -16.87
CA THR A 302 -9.66 -13.63 -17.81
C THR A 302 -8.58 -12.82 -17.11
N LEU A 303 -8.93 -11.84 -16.29
CA LEU A 303 -7.98 -10.95 -15.60
C LEU A 303 -7.17 -11.65 -14.49
N LEU A 304 -7.71 -12.70 -13.88
CA LEU A 304 -7.00 -13.54 -12.90
C LEU A 304 -5.97 -14.47 -13.53
N SER A 305 -6.06 -14.71 -14.85
CA SER A 305 -5.11 -15.56 -15.55
C SER A 305 -3.71 -14.94 -15.59
N SER A 306 -2.68 -15.78 -15.51
CA SER A 306 -1.28 -15.35 -15.62
C SER A 306 -0.85 -15.31 -17.08
N TYR A 307 -0.26 -14.18 -17.50
CA TYR A 307 0.24 -13.97 -18.85
C TYR A 307 1.70 -13.51 -18.83
N ASN A 308 2.47 -13.87 -19.85
CA ASN A 308 3.87 -13.47 -19.96
C ASN A 308 4.03 -12.05 -20.52
N SER A 309 3.01 -11.54 -21.21
CA SER A 309 3.02 -10.20 -21.80
C SER A 309 1.61 -9.63 -21.95
N THR A 310 1.51 -8.32 -22.06
CA THR A 310 0.25 -7.62 -22.35
C THR A 310 -0.35 -8.05 -23.69
N ALA A 311 0.47 -8.35 -24.70
CA ALA A 311 -0.02 -8.81 -26.01
C ALA A 311 -0.70 -10.19 -25.94
N GLU A 312 -0.17 -11.09 -25.10
CA GLU A 312 -0.77 -12.39 -24.83
C GLU A 312 -2.13 -12.23 -24.13
N ALA A 313 -2.17 -11.42 -23.06
CA ALA A 313 -3.41 -11.11 -22.36
C ALA A 313 -4.48 -10.52 -23.28
N TYR A 314 -4.11 -9.56 -24.15
CA TYR A 314 -5.04 -8.94 -25.08
C TYR A 314 -5.61 -9.94 -26.09
N THR A 315 -4.80 -10.90 -26.54
CA THR A 315 -5.27 -11.96 -27.45
C THR A 315 -6.30 -12.86 -26.76
N THR A 316 -6.10 -13.20 -25.48
CA THR A 316 -7.08 -13.97 -24.70
C THR A 316 -8.35 -13.17 -24.45
N ILE A 317 -8.24 -11.89 -24.10
CA ILE A 317 -9.38 -10.99 -23.88
C ILE A 317 -10.21 -10.82 -25.17
N ASP A 318 -9.56 -10.71 -26.34
CA ASP A 318 -10.26 -10.69 -27.64
C ASP A 318 -11.05 -11.98 -27.91
N GLY A 319 -10.59 -13.12 -27.39
CA GLY A 319 -11.28 -14.41 -27.49
C GLY A 319 -12.65 -14.44 -26.80
N LEU A 320 -12.98 -13.46 -25.95
CA LEU A 320 -14.32 -13.32 -25.37
C LEU A 320 -15.40 -13.13 -26.45
N VAL A 321 -15.06 -12.51 -27.59
CA VAL A 321 -15.99 -12.37 -28.73
C VAL A 321 -16.47 -13.74 -29.20
N ASP A 322 -15.57 -14.71 -29.34
CA ASP A 322 -15.90 -16.05 -29.83
C ASP A 322 -16.78 -16.81 -28.82
N PHE A 323 -16.48 -16.67 -27.52
CA PHE A 323 -17.29 -17.26 -26.44
C PHE A 323 -18.74 -16.77 -26.52
N TYR A 324 -18.93 -15.44 -26.57
CA TYR A 324 -20.25 -14.85 -26.62
C TYR A 324 -20.98 -15.16 -27.93
N SER A 325 -20.28 -15.11 -29.07
CA SER A 325 -20.85 -15.46 -30.38
C SER A 325 -21.39 -16.89 -30.40
N LEU A 326 -20.66 -17.85 -29.82
CA LEU A 326 -21.09 -19.23 -29.72
C LEU A 326 -22.30 -19.39 -28.76
N SER A 327 -22.26 -18.75 -27.58
CA SER A 327 -23.36 -18.80 -26.62
C SER A 327 -24.66 -18.18 -27.17
N TYR A 328 -24.57 -17.08 -27.93
CA TYR A 328 -25.71 -16.49 -28.64
C TYR A 328 -26.25 -17.42 -29.72
N ALA A 329 -25.37 -18.06 -30.52
CA ALA A 329 -25.76 -18.99 -31.56
C ALA A 329 -26.45 -20.25 -31.02
N LEU A 330 -26.11 -20.68 -29.81
CA LEU A 330 -26.72 -21.82 -29.12
C LEU A 330 -28.03 -21.46 -28.38
N GLY A 331 -28.44 -20.19 -28.38
CA GLY A 331 -29.65 -19.72 -27.72
C GLY A 331 -29.59 -19.74 -26.19
N SER A 332 -28.39 -19.89 -25.60
CA SER A 332 -28.23 -19.90 -24.14
C SER A 332 -28.35 -18.50 -23.54
N ASN A 333 -28.01 -17.47 -24.32
CA ASN A 333 -28.06 -16.07 -23.91
C ASN A 333 -29.01 -15.34 -24.87
N SER A 334 -30.20 -14.93 -24.44
CA SER A 334 -31.09 -14.14 -25.29
C SER A 334 -30.73 -12.67 -25.16
N THR A 335 -30.13 -12.06 -26.19
CA THR A 335 -30.24 -10.61 -26.37
C THR A 335 -29.83 -10.20 -27.78
N THR A 336 -30.83 -9.86 -28.58
CA THR A 336 -30.66 -9.08 -29.80
C THR A 336 -30.15 -7.70 -29.38
N GLY A 337 -28.84 -7.44 -29.48
CA GLY A 337 -28.23 -6.16 -29.11
C GLY A 337 -26.88 -6.25 -28.39
N SER A 338 -26.56 -7.39 -27.76
CA SER A 338 -25.34 -7.54 -26.95
C SER A 338 -24.03 -7.54 -27.74
N GLU A 339 -24.05 -7.87 -29.03
CA GLU A 339 -22.87 -7.71 -29.90
C GLU A 339 -22.39 -6.25 -29.95
N THR A 340 -23.30 -5.28 -29.88
CA THR A 340 -22.93 -3.85 -29.88
C THR A 340 -22.39 -3.36 -28.54
N LEU A 341 -22.67 -4.08 -27.45
CA LEU A 341 -22.23 -3.77 -26.09
C LEU A 341 -20.89 -4.44 -25.75
N LEU A 342 -20.58 -5.55 -26.44
CA LEU A 342 -19.41 -6.38 -26.15
C LEU A 342 -18.09 -5.71 -26.52
N ASP A 343 -18.02 -5.04 -27.68
CA ASP A 343 -16.80 -4.35 -28.13
C ASP A 343 -16.30 -3.31 -27.10
N PRO A 344 -17.16 -2.39 -26.58
CA PRO A 344 -16.77 -1.52 -25.47
C PRO A 344 -16.31 -2.26 -24.22
N ALA A 345 -17.02 -3.33 -23.82
CA ALA A 345 -16.67 -4.11 -22.63
C ALA A 345 -15.29 -4.77 -22.76
N ILE A 346 -14.98 -5.36 -23.92
CA ILE A 346 -13.67 -5.97 -24.20
C ILE A 346 -12.56 -4.92 -24.20
N ALA A 347 -12.81 -3.75 -24.79
CA ALA A 347 -11.87 -2.64 -24.75
C ALA A 347 -11.58 -2.18 -23.30
N GLU A 348 -12.61 -2.12 -22.46
CA GLU A 348 -12.46 -1.77 -21.05
C GLU A 348 -11.72 -2.85 -20.26
N ILE A 349 -12.00 -4.15 -20.49
CA ILE A 349 -11.26 -5.25 -19.84
C ILE A 349 -9.77 -5.19 -20.18
N LYS A 350 -9.42 -4.82 -21.43
CA LYS A 350 -8.02 -4.56 -21.81
C LYS A 350 -7.43 -3.35 -21.09
N ASN A 351 -8.20 -2.26 -20.94
CA ASN A 351 -7.79 -1.08 -20.20
C ASN A 351 -7.48 -1.45 -18.74
N ILE A 352 -8.41 -2.14 -18.07
CA ILE A 352 -8.23 -2.68 -16.71
C ILE A 352 -6.92 -3.47 -16.63
N TYR A 353 -6.72 -4.45 -17.52
CA TYR A 353 -5.50 -5.26 -17.52
C TYR A 353 -4.23 -4.40 -17.59
N SER A 354 -4.19 -3.40 -18.46
CA SER A 354 -3.03 -2.53 -18.63
C SER A 354 -2.73 -1.63 -17.43
N GLU A 355 -3.74 -1.35 -16.62
CA GLU A 355 -3.63 -0.53 -15.41
C GLU A 355 -3.43 -1.34 -14.12
N THR A 356 -3.70 -2.65 -14.14
CA THR A 356 -3.65 -3.50 -12.94
C THR A 356 -2.60 -4.61 -13.00
N ASN A 357 -2.12 -4.97 -14.19
CA ASN A 357 -1.19 -6.06 -14.39
C ASN A 357 0.03 -5.59 -15.19
N PHE A 358 1.20 -5.67 -14.57
CA PHE A 358 2.48 -5.25 -15.14
C PHE A 358 3.46 -6.42 -15.21
N PRO A 359 3.34 -7.32 -16.23
CA PRO A 359 4.18 -8.51 -16.34
C PRO A 359 5.69 -8.22 -16.35
N GLU A 360 6.10 -7.14 -17.00
CA GLU A 360 7.52 -6.74 -17.11
C GLU A 360 8.16 -6.44 -15.75
N MET A 361 7.36 -5.97 -14.80
CA MET A 361 7.77 -5.67 -13.42
C MET A 361 7.29 -6.72 -12.42
N ALA A 362 6.66 -7.81 -12.87
CA ALA A 362 6.03 -8.81 -12.01
C ALA A 362 5.13 -8.18 -10.92
N GLN A 363 4.42 -7.10 -11.29
CA GLN A 363 3.65 -6.29 -10.38
C GLN A 363 2.15 -6.41 -10.67
N ASN A 364 1.38 -6.78 -9.66
CA ASN A 364 -0.09 -6.87 -9.72
C ASN A 364 -0.67 -6.68 -8.30
N TRP A 365 -1.98 -6.85 -8.14
CA TRP A 365 -2.67 -6.75 -6.86
C TRP A 365 -2.17 -7.76 -5.80
N GLU A 366 -1.73 -8.96 -6.20
CA GLU A 366 -1.21 -9.99 -5.28
C GLU A 366 0.16 -9.60 -4.72
N THR A 367 1.03 -9.07 -5.56
CA THR A 367 2.38 -8.63 -5.14
C THR A 367 2.36 -7.25 -4.47
N ASN A 368 1.19 -6.59 -4.40
CA ASN A 368 1.02 -5.26 -3.79
C ASN A 368 -0.13 -5.26 -2.78
N PRO A 369 0.00 -5.97 -1.64
CA PRO A 369 -1.03 -6.01 -0.62
C PRO A 369 -1.34 -4.60 -0.10
N ASN A 370 -2.62 -4.34 0.21
CA ASN A 370 -3.08 -3.07 0.76
C ASN A 370 -3.59 -3.27 2.19
N ASN A 371 -2.90 -2.68 3.15
CA ASN A 371 -3.16 -2.93 4.57
C ASN A 371 -4.35 -2.10 5.12
N ALA A 372 -4.94 -1.20 4.34
CA ALA A 372 -6.07 -0.37 4.76
C ALA A 372 -7.43 -1.10 4.64
N ARG A 373 -7.40 -2.37 4.26
CA ARG A 373 -8.54 -3.26 4.02
C ARG A 373 -8.14 -4.70 4.34
N HIS A 374 -9.12 -5.57 4.51
CA HIS A 374 -8.89 -6.99 4.84
C HIS A 374 -9.28 -7.98 3.73
N THR A 375 -9.52 -7.47 2.51
CA THR A 375 -9.75 -8.26 1.31
C THR A 375 -9.16 -7.50 0.11
N PRO A 376 -8.38 -8.15 -0.78
CA PRO A 376 -7.95 -9.55 -0.71
C PRO A 376 -6.72 -9.80 0.19
N SER A 377 -6.07 -8.74 0.70
CA SER A 377 -4.93 -8.85 1.63
C SER A 377 -5.40 -8.84 3.09
N PRO A 378 -4.67 -9.46 4.04
CA PRO A 378 -5.11 -9.58 5.43
C PRO A 378 -5.31 -8.25 6.17
N GLY A 379 -4.51 -7.22 5.85
CA GLY A 379 -4.59 -5.90 6.48
C GLY A 379 -4.48 -5.93 8.00
N CYS A 380 -5.51 -5.45 8.71
CA CYS A 380 -5.53 -5.44 10.17
C CYS A 380 -5.48 -6.85 10.79
N PHE A 381 -5.99 -7.88 10.09
CA PHE A 381 -5.95 -9.28 10.55
C PHE A 381 -4.53 -9.87 10.58
N ARG A 382 -3.51 -9.11 10.18
CA ARG A 382 -2.11 -9.49 10.43
C ARG A 382 -1.77 -9.56 11.92
N CYS A 383 -2.46 -8.77 12.74
CA CYS A 383 -2.34 -8.81 14.20
C CYS A 383 -3.66 -9.19 14.88
N HIS A 384 -4.80 -8.78 14.32
CA HIS A 384 -6.14 -9.01 14.87
C HIS A 384 -6.70 -10.37 14.45
N ASP A 385 -6.11 -11.47 14.91
CA ASP A 385 -6.40 -12.82 14.38
C ASP A 385 -6.84 -13.84 15.44
N ASP A 386 -7.05 -13.42 16.69
CA ASP A 386 -7.26 -14.29 17.87
C ASP A 386 -6.11 -15.30 18.10
N LYS A 387 -4.95 -15.10 17.47
CA LYS A 387 -3.77 -15.98 17.53
C LYS A 387 -2.51 -15.27 18.03
N HIS A 388 -2.51 -13.94 18.12
CA HIS A 388 -1.51 -13.19 18.87
C HIS A 388 -1.89 -13.16 20.35
N ILE A 389 -1.12 -13.84 21.20
CA ILE A 389 -1.50 -14.15 22.58
C ILE A 389 -0.46 -13.58 23.54
N SER A 390 -0.95 -12.93 24.59
CA SER A 390 -0.18 -12.56 25.78
C SER A 390 -0.11 -13.76 26.70
N VAL A 391 1.08 -14.01 27.26
CA VAL A 391 1.29 -15.03 28.28
C VAL A 391 1.79 -14.41 29.57
N ASP A 392 1.51 -15.04 30.71
CA ASP A 392 2.03 -14.59 32.00
C ASP A 392 3.45 -15.11 32.28
N ALA A 393 3.99 -14.78 33.46
CA ALA A 393 5.33 -15.22 33.88
C ALA A 393 5.47 -16.75 34.04
N THR A 394 4.37 -17.49 34.10
CA THR A 394 4.35 -18.97 34.13
C THR A 394 4.18 -19.59 32.75
N GLY A 395 3.88 -18.78 31.73
CA GLY A 395 3.63 -19.20 30.36
C GLY A 395 2.17 -19.57 30.08
N GLU A 396 1.24 -19.26 30.98
CA GLU A 396 -0.19 -19.47 30.75
C GLU A 396 -0.77 -18.37 29.84
N GLU A 397 -1.66 -18.75 28.91
CA GLU A 397 -2.34 -17.81 28.00
C GLU A 397 -3.29 -16.89 28.79
N VAL A 398 -3.15 -15.57 28.63
CA VAL A 398 -3.93 -14.56 29.35
C VAL A 398 -5.00 -13.93 28.47
N GLU A 399 -4.60 -13.44 27.30
CA GLU A 399 -5.44 -12.65 26.41
C GLU A 399 -4.93 -12.75 24.97
N ALA A 400 -5.83 -12.70 23.99
CA ALA A 400 -5.47 -12.62 22.59
C ALA A 400 -5.86 -11.27 21.96
N ILE A 401 -5.10 -10.82 20.97
CA ILE A 401 -5.52 -9.68 20.13
C ILE A 401 -6.74 -10.11 19.32
N SER A 402 -7.86 -9.46 19.60
CA SER A 402 -9.15 -9.91 19.11
C SER A 402 -9.35 -9.68 17.60
N ALA A 403 -9.96 -10.65 16.92
CA ALA A 403 -10.39 -10.58 15.52
C ALA A 403 -11.86 -10.13 15.34
N LYS A 404 -12.49 -9.54 16.38
CA LYS A 404 -13.88 -9.07 16.33
C LYS A 404 -14.06 -8.01 15.22
N CYS A 405 -14.96 -8.26 14.25
CA CYS A 405 -15.14 -7.39 13.06
C CYS A 405 -15.45 -5.92 13.42
N ASN A 406 -16.19 -5.74 14.51
CA ASN A 406 -16.65 -4.45 14.99
C ASN A 406 -15.68 -3.68 15.87
N LEU A 407 -14.44 -4.14 16.00
CA LEU A 407 -13.33 -3.26 16.38
C LEU A 407 -13.13 -2.18 15.32
N CYS A 408 -13.29 -2.54 14.04
CA CYS A 408 -13.01 -1.68 12.90
C CYS A 408 -14.27 -1.04 12.32
N HIS A 409 -15.37 -1.80 12.18
CA HIS A 409 -16.57 -1.30 11.51
C HIS A 409 -17.87 -1.96 11.97
N THR A 410 -19.01 -1.30 11.79
CA THR A 410 -20.32 -1.94 12.08
C THR A 410 -20.56 -3.15 11.18
N VAL A 411 -21.42 -4.08 11.60
CA VAL A 411 -21.95 -5.12 10.71
C VAL A 411 -22.58 -4.42 9.49
N PRO A 412 -22.19 -4.77 8.26
CA PRO A 412 -22.70 -4.11 7.07
C PRO A 412 -24.19 -4.36 6.90
N ILE A 413 -24.91 -3.34 6.45
CA ILE A 413 -26.24 -3.49 5.85
C ILE A 413 -26.00 -3.96 4.42
N VAL A 414 -26.58 -5.10 4.04
CA VAL A 414 -26.32 -5.72 2.74
C VAL A 414 -27.62 -5.91 1.98
N GLY A 415 -27.69 -5.41 0.74
CA GLY A 415 -28.76 -5.68 -0.21
C GLY A 415 -28.25 -6.44 -1.43
N ARG A 416 -29.08 -7.31 -2.01
CA ARG A 416 -28.83 -8.07 -3.24
C ARG A 416 -30.01 -7.86 -4.20
N GLY A 417 -29.76 -7.20 -5.33
CA GLY A 417 -30.84 -6.76 -6.23
C GLY A 417 -31.81 -5.82 -5.49
N ASP A 418 -33.10 -6.17 -5.53
CA ASP A 418 -34.16 -5.44 -4.81
C ASP A 418 -34.39 -5.97 -3.37
N GLU A 419 -33.65 -7.00 -2.95
CA GLU A 419 -33.82 -7.66 -1.65
C GLU A 419 -32.82 -7.14 -0.62
N LEU A 420 -33.31 -6.80 0.58
CA LEU A 420 -32.47 -6.49 1.72
C LEU A 420 -32.13 -7.78 2.48
N ILE A 421 -30.88 -8.22 2.40
CA ILE A 421 -30.45 -9.52 2.93
C ILE A 421 -29.86 -9.42 4.34
N VAL A 422 -29.27 -8.29 4.70
CA VAL A 422 -28.82 -7.99 6.07
C VAL A 422 -29.32 -6.61 6.48
N GLU A 423 -30.25 -6.59 7.42
CA GLU A 423 -30.61 -5.37 8.14
C GLU A 423 -29.65 -5.20 9.32
N SER A 424 -29.08 -4.01 9.50
CA SER A 424 -28.24 -3.69 10.64
C SER A 424 -28.55 -2.26 11.10
N PRO A 425 -29.19 -2.07 12.26
CA PRO A 425 -29.58 -0.74 12.69
C PRO A 425 -28.34 0.07 13.09
N VAL A 426 -28.29 1.31 12.59
CA VAL A 426 -27.33 2.31 13.08
C VAL A 426 -27.75 2.69 14.49
N ILE A 427 -26.89 2.41 15.48
CA ILE A 427 -27.18 2.73 16.88
C ILE A 427 -27.10 4.25 17.06
N THR A 428 -28.26 4.93 17.15
CA THR A 428 -28.35 6.40 17.30
C THR A 428 -28.63 6.86 18.74
N GLY A 429 -28.25 6.06 19.74
CA GLY A 429 -28.45 6.35 21.17
C GLY A 429 -27.40 5.67 22.06
N SER A 430 -27.55 5.76 23.38
CA SER A 430 -26.72 4.99 24.31
C SER A 430 -27.05 3.51 24.12
N ALA A 431 -26.11 2.78 23.53
CA ALA A 431 -26.21 1.33 23.44
C ALA A 431 -26.27 0.76 24.86
N PRO A 432 -27.12 -0.26 25.13
CA PRO A 432 -27.12 -0.92 26.43
C PRO A 432 -25.76 -1.58 26.69
N GLU A 433 -25.47 -1.92 27.95
CA GLU A 433 -24.19 -2.52 28.35
C GLU A 433 -23.87 -3.82 27.58
N THR A 434 -24.90 -4.55 27.14
CA THR A 434 -24.78 -5.72 26.25
C THR A 434 -24.15 -5.42 24.90
N HIS A 435 -24.03 -4.15 24.51
CA HIS A 435 -23.34 -3.68 23.30
C HIS A 435 -21.96 -3.09 23.61
N ALA A 436 -21.55 -3.03 24.88
CA ALA A 436 -20.17 -2.70 25.23
C ALA A 436 -19.23 -3.86 24.86
N ASP A 437 -19.71 -5.11 24.96
CA ASP A 437 -19.03 -6.25 24.39
C ASP A 437 -19.57 -6.62 23.01
N PHE A 438 -18.76 -6.26 22.05
CA PHE A 438 -19.03 -6.35 20.64
C PHE A 438 -18.77 -7.77 20.09
N SER A 439 -18.30 -8.74 20.89
CA SER A 439 -18.27 -10.18 20.47
C SER A 439 -19.64 -10.81 20.33
N TRP A 440 -20.73 -10.12 20.72
CA TRP A 440 -22.06 -10.69 20.67
C TRP A 440 -22.39 -11.38 19.33
N THR A 441 -21.97 -10.86 18.17
CA THR A 441 -22.20 -11.56 16.87
C THR A 441 -21.61 -12.98 16.81
N ILE A 442 -20.60 -13.29 17.62
CA ILE A 442 -19.93 -14.60 17.74
C ILE A 442 -20.41 -15.35 19.01
N GLU A 443 -20.60 -14.65 20.12
CA GLU A 443 -20.93 -15.24 21.43
C GLU A 443 -22.44 -15.34 21.69
N HIS A 444 -23.29 -14.74 20.86
CA HIS A 444 -24.75 -14.75 21.07
C HIS A 444 -25.38 -16.14 20.95
N ARG A 445 -24.63 -17.14 20.50
CA ARG A 445 -25.06 -18.54 20.57
C ARG A 445 -25.37 -19.00 21.99
N ASP A 446 -24.76 -18.34 22.98
CA ASP A 446 -24.88 -18.65 24.40
C ASP A 446 -25.99 -17.80 25.09
N VAL A 447 -26.71 -16.97 24.32
CA VAL A 447 -27.80 -16.10 24.80
C VAL A 447 -29.07 -16.92 25.04
N GLU A 448 -29.69 -16.73 26.21
CA GLU A 448 -30.93 -17.42 26.56
C GLU A 448 -32.16 -16.77 25.89
N GLY A 449 -33.24 -17.54 25.68
CA GLY A 449 -34.45 -17.03 25.01
C GLY A 449 -35.12 -15.82 25.68
N ALA A 450 -34.87 -15.56 26.97
CA ALA A 450 -35.34 -14.35 27.65
C ALA A 450 -34.55 -13.09 27.26
N GLU A 451 -33.25 -13.23 27.01
CA GLU A 451 -32.36 -12.17 26.54
C GLU A 451 -32.62 -11.86 25.07
N GLU A 452 -32.93 -12.86 24.25
CA GLU A 452 -33.36 -12.71 22.86
C GLU A 452 -34.58 -11.76 22.74
N GLN A 453 -35.58 -11.94 23.62
CA GLN A 453 -36.77 -11.07 23.64
C GLN A 453 -36.45 -9.62 24.06
N ALA A 454 -35.40 -9.42 24.85
CA ALA A 454 -34.94 -8.07 25.20
C ALA A 454 -34.30 -7.38 23.99
N CYS A 455 -33.58 -8.11 23.14
CA CYS A 455 -33.02 -7.59 21.89
C CYS A 455 -34.12 -7.10 20.94
N TYR A 456 -35.23 -7.83 20.83
CA TYR A 456 -36.36 -7.47 19.97
C TYR A 456 -37.10 -6.18 20.38
N GLN A 457 -36.82 -5.63 21.57
CA GLN A 457 -37.37 -4.33 21.96
C GLN A 457 -36.76 -3.17 21.16
N CYS A 458 -35.55 -3.36 20.63
CA CYS A 458 -34.83 -2.35 19.83
C CYS A 458 -34.50 -2.83 18.41
N HIS A 459 -34.33 -4.13 18.20
CA HIS A 459 -34.01 -4.73 16.90
C HIS A 459 -35.23 -5.44 16.29
N GLY A 460 -35.44 -5.31 14.98
CA GLY A 460 -36.45 -6.08 14.28
C GLY A 460 -36.11 -7.57 14.25
N GLN A 461 -37.11 -8.46 14.24
CA GLN A 461 -36.88 -9.90 14.14
C GLN A 461 -36.14 -10.29 12.84
N ALA A 462 -36.29 -9.51 11.77
CA ALA A 462 -35.57 -9.70 10.51
C ALA A 462 -34.04 -9.54 10.66
N PHE A 463 -33.56 -8.81 11.68
CA PHE A 463 -32.14 -8.74 12.00
C PHE A 463 -31.55 -10.12 12.28
N CYS A 464 -32.27 -10.96 13.06
CA CYS A 464 -31.84 -12.33 13.35
C CYS A 464 -32.33 -13.31 12.27
N ASN A 465 -33.61 -13.21 11.87
CA ASN A 465 -34.28 -14.11 10.96
C ASN A 465 -33.97 -13.76 9.49
N ASN A 466 -32.70 -13.84 9.11
CA ASN A 466 -32.25 -13.65 7.75
C ASN A 466 -31.56 -14.91 7.21
N GLY A 467 -31.53 -15.04 5.88
CA GLY A 467 -30.91 -16.17 5.17
C GLY A 467 -29.38 -16.14 5.18
N VAL A 468 -28.75 -15.23 5.91
CA VAL A 468 -27.29 -15.06 5.99
C VAL A 468 -26.75 -15.50 7.37
N CYS A 469 -27.52 -15.33 8.45
CA CYS A 469 -27.12 -15.57 9.84
C CYS A 469 -27.81 -16.79 10.48
N HIS A 470 -29.16 -16.86 10.49
CA HIS A 470 -29.90 -17.89 11.25
C HIS A 470 -30.78 -18.82 10.41
N ASN A 471 -30.84 -18.62 9.10
CA ASN A 471 -31.58 -19.50 8.19
C ASN A 471 -30.85 -19.66 6.85
N LEU A 472 -29.52 -19.69 6.88
CA LEU A 472 -28.72 -19.97 5.70
C LEU A 472 -29.08 -21.37 5.19
N ASN A 473 -29.78 -21.41 4.06
CA ASN A 473 -30.18 -22.65 3.41
C ASN A 473 -29.01 -23.14 2.57
N HIS A 474 -28.17 -24.02 3.13
CA HIS A 474 -27.13 -24.69 2.39
C HIS A 474 -27.59 -26.10 1.98
N PRO A 475 -27.17 -26.62 0.80
CA PRO A 475 -27.38 -28.01 0.46
C PRO A 475 -26.81 -28.95 1.55
N PRO A 476 -27.41 -30.13 1.82
CA PRO A 476 -26.88 -31.09 2.79
C PRO A 476 -25.42 -31.49 2.51
N GLU A 477 -25.04 -31.44 1.23
CA GLU A 477 -23.70 -31.72 0.70
C GLU A 477 -22.77 -30.50 0.61
N MET A 478 -23.11 -29.35 1.21
CA MET A 478 -22.32 -28.11 1.14
C MET A 478 -20.83 -28.30 1.47
N LEU A 479 -20.48 -29.17 2.42
CA LEU A 479 -19.08 -29.51 2.70
C LEU A 479 -18.30 -29.97 1.45
N PHE A 480 -19.00 -30.56 0.48
CA PHE A 480 -18.46 -31.05 -0.79
C PHE A 480 -18.83 -30.18 -2.00
N THR A 481 -19.84 -29.32 -1.90
CA THR A 481 -20.34 -28.50 -3.03
C THR A 481 -20.15 -26.99 -2.85
N HIS A 482 -19.64 -26.52 -1.70
CA HIS A 482 -19.47 -25.08 -1.43
C HIS A 482 -18.54 -24.37 -2.42
N ALA A 483 -17.61 -25.10 -3.04
CA ALA A 483 -16.79 -24.54 -4.11
C ALA A 483 -17.66 -24.11 -5.30
N GLU A 484 -18.63 -24.92 -5.71
CA GLU A 484 -19.55 -24.60 -6.83
C GLU A 484 -20.42 -23.39 -6.51
N GLU A 485 -20.97 -23.33 -5.30
CA GLU A 485 -21.72 -22.17 -4.81
C GLU A 485 -20.85 -20.90 -4.77
N TYR A 486 -19.58 -21.03 -4.36
CA TYR A 486 -18.61 -19.94 -4.38
C TYR A 486 -18.28 -19.48 -5.81
N TYR A 487 -18.18 -20.40 -6.78
CA TYR A 487 -17.99 -20.03 -8.19
C TYR A 487 -19.19 -19.22 -8.72
N GLU A 488 -20.41 -19.63 -8.40
CA GLU A 488 -21.65 -19.03 -8.91
C GLU A 488 -22.02 -17.71 -8.23
N GLN A 489 -21.97 -17.65 -6.90
CA GLN A 489 -22.39 -16.48 -6.13
C GLN A 489 -21.21 -15.60 -5.71
N GLY A 490 -20.00 -15.99 -6.09
CA GLY A 490 -18.79 -15.37 -5.62
C GLY A 490 -18.63 -15.53 -4.13
N GLU A 491 -17.81 -14.64 -3.59
CA GLU A 491 -17.23 -14.81 -2.28
C GLU A 491 -18.23 -14.30 -1.19
N GLN A 492 -18.99 -13.24 -1.47
CA GLN A 492 -19.60 -12.37 -0.45
C GLN A 492 -20.75 -12.97 0.38
N VAL A 493 -21.54 -13.90 -0.19
CA VAL A 493 -22.60 -14.61 0.57
C VAL A 493 -21.97 -15.41 1.71
N CYS A 494 -20.79 -15.96 1.50
CA CYS A 494 -20.01 -16.67 2.51
C CYS A 494 -19.26 -15.71 3.45
N TYR A 495 -18.62 -14.65 2.92
CA TYR A 495 -17.76 -13.73 3.73
C TYR A 495 -18.49 -12.82 4.69
N THR A 496 -19.81 -12.66 4.55
CA THR A 496 -20.60 -11.95 5.56
C THR A 496 -20.43 -12.60 6.94
N CYS A 497 -20.20 -13.92 6.99
CA CYS A 497 -19.99 -14.70 8.21
C CYS A 497 -18.60 -15.39 8.29
N HIS A 498 -18.01 -15.77 7.15
CA HIS A 498 -16.75 -16.50 7.05
C HIS A 498 -15.65 -15.67 6.38
N GLN A 499 -15.02 -14.73 7.11
CA GLN A 499 -13.82 -13.99 6.64
C GLN A 499 -12.78 -14.93 6.00
N ASP A 500 -11.96 -14.44 5.06
CA ASP A 500 -10.89 -15.22 4.40
C ASP A 500 -9.97 -15.95 5.38
N ILE A 501 -9.74 -15.31 6.53
CA ILE A 501 -8.95 -15.89 7.61
C ILE A 501 -9.59 -17.15 8.23
N LEU A 502 -10.91 -17.30 8.16
CA LEU A 502 -11.62 -18.48 8.66
C LEU A 502 -11.43 -19.69 7.74
N CYS A 503 -11.25 -19.49 6.44
CA CYS A 503 -10.93 -20.57 5.50
C CYS A 503 -9.61 -21.26 5.87
N SER A 504 -8.65 -20.52 6.42
CA SER A 504 -7.38 -21.07 6.91
C SER A 504 -7.53 -22.13 8.01
N ARG A 505 -8.69 -22.19 8.69
CA ARG A 505 -8.99 -23.22 9.70
C ARG A 505 -9.22 -24.59 9.08
N CYS A 506 -9.72 -24.64 7.85
CA CYS A 506 -10.02 -25.88 7.11
C CYS A 506 -9.03 -26.13 5.96
N HIS A 507 -8.42 -25.08 5.41
CA HIS A 507 -7.40 -25.13 4.35
C HIS A 507 -6.03 -24.74 4.92
N PRO A 508 -5.26 -25.71 5.46
CA PRO A 508 -3.93 -25.47 5.99
C PRO A 508 -2.98 -25.04 4.84
N GLY A 509 -2.83 -23.73 4.68
CA GLY A 509 -2.13 -23.07 3.57
C GLY A 509 -2.37 -21.56 3.47
N GLY A 510 -3.41 -21.04 4.13
CA GLY A 510 -3.75 -19.60 4.13
C GLY A 510 -5.02 -19.31 3.31
N ILE A 511 -5.19 -18.05 2.91
CA ILE A 511 -6.30 -17.58 2.05
C ILE A 511 -6.36 -18.49 0.82
N VAL A 512 -7.49 -19.16 0.61
CA VAL A 512 -7.66 -20.05 -0.55
C VAL A 512 -7.77 -19.17 -1.78
N LYS A 513 -6.86 -19.35 -2.74
CA LYS A 513 -6.91 -18.66 -4.04
C LYS A 513 -7.91 -19.40 -4.93
N ASN A 514 -9.02 -18.77 -5.30
CA ASN A 514 -10.09 -19.39 -6.10
C ASN A 514 -10.49 -20.79 -5.56
N PRO A 515 -11.05 -20.89 -4.34
CA PRO A 515 -11.50 -22.16 -3.76
C PRO A 515 -12.43 -22.97 -4.66
#